data_AF-A0A480U5J3-F1
#
_entry.id   AF-A0A480U5J3-F1
#
_cell.length_a   1.000
_cell.length_b   1.000
_cell.length_c   1.000
_cell.angle_alpha   90.00
_cell.angle_beta   90.00
_cell.angle_gamma   90.00
#
_symmetry.space_group_name_H-M   'P 1'
#
loop_
_entity.id
_entity.type
_entity.pdbx_description
1 polymer ?
#
loop_
_entity_poly.entity_id
_entity_poly.type
_entity_poly.pdbx_seq_one_letter_code
_entity_poly.pdbx_strand_id
1 'polypeptide(L)'
;MATGWGSLLQDEQQLEELARQAVDRALAEGVLLRTSQEPSSSEVVSYAPFTLFPSLVPSALLEQAYAVQMDFNLLVDAVSQNASFLEQTLSSTIKRDNFTARLFDIHKQVLKEGIAQTVFLGLNRSDYMFQHNADGSSALKQIEINTISASFGGLASRTPAVHRHVLNVLSKTKEAAKILSNNPSKGLAMGIAKAWELYGSANALVLLVAQEKERNIFDQRAIENELLARNIHVIRRRFEDISEKGSLDQDRKLFMDGQEVAVVYFRDGYIPSQYSLQNWEARLLLERSRAVKCPDIATQLAGTKKVQQELSRVGVLEVLLPGQPEAVARLRATFAGLYSLDMVRGQPSSSTTGLVSGAQSPMCWGSWNCQWARLGSLML
;
A
#
# COMPACT_ATOMS: atom_id res chain seq x y z
N MET A 1 4.15 20.29 29.00
CA MET A 1 3.94 21.42 28.05
C MET A 1 3.70 20.82 26.69
N ALA A 2 2.53 21.05 26.09
CA ALA A 2 2.22 20.54 24.76
C ALA A 2 3.22 21.10 23.75
N THR A 3 4.02 20.24 23.13
CA THR A 3 4.98 20.58 22.08
C THR A 3 4.24 20.83 20.76
N GLY A 4 3.33 21.80 20.76
CA GLY A 4 2.61 22.20 19.57
C GLY A 4 3.53 22.99 18.65
N TRP A 5 3.70 22.53 17.40
CA TRP A 5 4.44 23.26 16.38
C TRP A 5 3.82 24.62 16.04
N GLY A 6 2.56 24.86 16.41
CA GLY A 6 1.81 26.08 16.10
C GLY A 6 2.48 27.38 16.54
N SER A 7 3.27 27.37 17.62
CA SER A 7 4.04 28.55 18.05
C SER A 7 5.13 28.94 17.05
N LEU A 8 5.75 27.97 16.38
CA LEU A 8 6.81 28.18 15.37
C LEU A 8 6.26 28.62 14.01
N LEU A 9 4.94 28.61 13.84
CA LEU A 9 4.25 28.95 12.60
C LEU A 9 3.68 30.39 12.59
N GLN A 10 3.81 31.13 13.70
CA GLN A 10 3.24 32.48 13.82
C GLN A 10 4.14 33.57 13.23
N ASP A 11 5.45 33.35 13.17
CA ASP A 11 6.41 34.27 12.56
C ASP A 11 6.57 33.93 11.08
N GLU A 12 6.02 34.79 10.21
CA GLU A 12 6.00 34.60 8.76
C GLU A 12 7.41 34.62 8.14
N GLN A 13 8.30 35.51 8.61
CA GLN A 13 9.67 35.59 8.07
C GLN A 13 10.47 34.33 8.43
N GLN A 14 10.34 33.88 9.68
CA GLN A 14 10.95 32.62 10.09
C GLN A 14 10.36 31.44 9.34
N LEU A 15 9.04 31.42 9.12
CA LEU A 15 8.35 30.35 8.40
C LEU A 15 8.83 30.25 6.94
N GLU A 16 8.97 31.37 6.24
CA GLU A 16 9.49 31.42 4.87
C GLU A 16 10.93 30.91 4.77
N GLU A 17 11.79 31.29 5.73
CA GLU A 17 13.17 30.77 5.80
C GLU A 17 13.19 29.26 6.05
N LEU A 18 12.41 28.77 7.02
CA LEU A 18 12.33 27.34 7.31
C LEU A 18 11.79 26.54 6.12
N ALA A 19 10.81 27.08 5.39
CA ALA A 19 10.29 26.45 4.19
C ALA A 19 11.39 26.33 3.10
N ARG A 20 12.17 27.39 2.88
CA ARG A 20 13.31 27.37 1.94
C ARG A 20 14.36 26.32 2.35
N GLN A 21 14.77 26.33 3.63
CA GLN A 21 15.69 25.34 4.20
C GLN A 21 15.20 23.90 4.03
N ALA A 22 13.91 23.67 4.25
CA ALA A 22 13.31 22.36 4.15
C ALA A 22 13.23 21.87 2.70
N VAL A 23 12.84 22.74 1.77
CA VAL A 23 12.74 22.43 0.34
C VAL A 23 14.11 22.05 -0.21
N ASP A 24 15.13 22.88 0.01
CA ASP A 24 16.48 22.61 -0.50
C ASP A 24 17.04 21.31 0.08
N ARG A 25 16.82 21.07 1.37
CA ARG A 25 17.22 19.80 2.01
C ARG A 25 16.46 18.61 1.45
N ALA A 26 15.16 18.72 1.22
CA ALA A 26 14.34 17.65 0.65
C ALA A 26 14.82 17.27 -0.76
N LEU A 27 15.16 18.26 -1.59
CA LEU A 27 15.74 18.03 -2.91
C LEU A 27 17.11 17.31 -2.81
N ALA A 28 18.00 17.77 -1.93
CA ALA A 28 19.33 17.19 -1.74
C ALA A 28 19.28 15.73 -1.23
N GLU A 29 18.29 15.39 -0.40
CA GLU A 29 18.07 14.02 0.09
C GLU A 29 17.32 13.13 -0.92
N GLY A 30 16.91 13.68 -2.07
CA GLY A 30 16.20 12.94 -3.11
C GLY A 30 14.72 12.71 -2.82
N VAL A 31 14.05 13.56 -2.03
CA VAL A 31 12.59 13.54 -1.83
C VAL A 31 11.91 14.15 -3.06
N LEU A 32 11.91 13.43 -4.18
CA LEU A 32 11.61 13.98 -5.51
C LEU A 32 10.37 13.35 -6.16
N LEU A 33 9.69 14.15 -6.98
CA LEU A 33 8.72 13.72 -7.99
C LEU A 33 9.06 14.38 -9.32
N ARG A 34 8.73 13.71 -10.44
CA ARG A 34 8.61 14.43 -11.71
C ARG A 34 7.44 15.40 -11.65
N THR A 35 7.53 16.46 -12.44
CA THR A 35 6.47 17.48 -12.51
C THR A 35 5.18 16.89 -13.08
N SER A 36 4.05 17.55 -12.82
CA SER A 36 2.77 17.14 -13.41
C SER A 36 2.70 17.42 -14.92
N GLN A 37 3.47 18.40 -15.39
CA GLN A 37 3.56 18.79 -16.79
C GLN A 37 4.32 17.73 -17.59
N GLU A 38 5.39 17.16 -17.02
CA GLU A 38 6.28 16.21 -17.68
C GLU A 38 6.40 14.89 -16.89
N PRO A 39 5.32 14.11 -16.72
CA PRO A 39 5.32 12.91 -15.87
C PRO A 39 6.19 11.76 -16.42
N SER A 40 6.59 11.82 -17.68
CA SER A 40 7.47 10.84 -18.33
C SER A 40 8.95 11.25 -18.33
N SER A 41 9.28 12.49 -17.96
CA SER A 41 10.66 13.03 -18.03
C SER A 41 11.26 13.26 -16.66
N SER A 42 12.55 12.94 -16.50
CA SER A 42 13.32 13.24 -15.29
C SER A 42 14.24 14.47 -15.44
N GLU A 43 14.17 15.19 -16.57
CA GLU A 43 14.97 16.40 -16.80
C GLU A 43 14.59 17.54 -15.85
N VAL A 44 13.31 17.60 -15.46
CA VAL A 44 12.79 18.56 -14.50
C VAL A 44 12.02 17.82 -13.40
N VAL A 45 12.40 18.08 -12.16
CA VAL A 45 11.83 17.46 -10.96
C VAL A 45 11.54 18.52 -9.91
N SER A 46 10.70 18.18 -8.93
CA SER A 46 10.46 19.00 -7.75
C SER A 46 10.33 18.11 -6.51
N TYR A 47 10.23 18.73 -5.34
CA TYR A 47 10.06 18.00 -4.09
C TYR A 47 8.70 17.30 -4.05
N ALA A 48 8.68 16.08 -3.49
CA ALA A 48 7.41 15.47 -3.11
C ALA A 48 6.78 16.27 -1.96
N PRO A 49 5.46 16.53 -1.94
CA PRO A 49 4.84 17.27 -0.83
C PRO A 49 5.13 16.62 0.53
N PHE A 50 5.55 17.43 1.51
CA PHE A 50 5.89 17.00 2.86
C PHE A 50 5.50 18.05 3.90
N THR A 51 5.41 17.66 5.18
CA THR A 51 5.13 18.60 6.28
C THR A 51 6.42 19.27 6.74
N LEU A 52 6.38 20.56 7.07
CA LEU A 52 7.57 21.27 7.58
C LEU A 52 8.12 20.66 8.88
N PHE A 53 7.22 20.25 9.78
CA PHE A 53 7.54 19.60 11.04
C PHE A 53 6.96 18.17 11.09
N PRO A 54 7.58 17.25 11.86
CA PRO A 54 7.04 15.92 12.07
C PRO A 54 5.80 15.97 12.97
N SER A 55 4.65 15.51 12.48
CA SER A 55 3.42 15.45 13.29
C SER A 55 3.60 14.59 14.54
N LEU A 56 2.97 14.99 15.65
CA LEU A 56 3.04 14.24 16.90
C LEU A 56 2.23 12.95 16.78
N VAL A 57 2.83 11.85 17.22
CA VAL A 57 2.24 10.51 17.19
C VAL A 57 2.42 9.86 18.57
N PRO A 58 1.36 9.38 19.23
CA PRO A 58 1.49 8.64 20.48
C PRO A 58 2.31 7.35 20.26
N SER A 59 3.40 7.19 21.02
CA SER A 59 4.30 6.05 20.86
C SER A 59 3.59 4.71 21.02
N ALA A 60 2.69 4.59 22.01
CA ALA A 60 1.92 3.39 22.25
C ALA A 60 1.06 2.96 21.03
N LEU A 61 0.48 3.92 20.30
CA LEU A 61 -0.30 3.61 19.09
C LEU A 61 0.59 3.25 17.90
N LEU A 62 1.78 3.85 17.80
CA LEU A 62 2.77 3.47 16.81
C LEU A 62 3.30 2.04 17.06
N GLU A 63 3.61 1.72 18.32
CA GLU A 63 4.03 0.37 18.75
C GLU A 63 2.93 -0.66 18.50
N GLN A 64 1.67 -0.31 18.77
CA GLN A 64 0.52 -1.17 18.43
C GLN A 64 0.44 -1.43 16.92
N ALA A 65 0.65 -0.41 16.09
CA ALA A 65 0.65 -0.57 14.62
C ALA A 65 1.79 -1.47 14.15
N TYR A 66 2.98 -1.36 14.74
CA TYR A 66 4.09 -2.27 14.47
C TYR A 66 3.77 -3.71 14.87
N ALA A 67 3.24 -3.91 16.08
CA ALA A 67 2.98 -5.24 16.63
C ALA A 67 1.95 -6.05 15.82
N VAL A 68 0.98 -5.39 15.18
CA VAL A 68 -0.09 -6.06 14.42
C VAL A 68 0.27 -6.31 12.95
N GLN A 69 1.37 -5.74 12.44
CA GLN A 69 1.73 -5.86 11.02
C GLN A 69 1.95 -7.32 10.59
N MET A 70 2.60 -8.14 11.41
CA MET A 70 2.79 -9.56 11.12
C MET A 70 1.46 -10.34 11.12
N ASP A 71 0.53 -9.98 12.00
CA ASP A 71 -0.80 -10.60 12.03
C ASP A 71 -1.58 -10.26 10.74
N PHE A 72 -1.45 -9.03 10.23
CA PHE A 72 -2.02 -8.67 8.93
C PHE A 72 -1.36 -9.40 7.77
N ASN A 73 -0.04 -9.61 7.81
CA ASN A 73 0.66 -10.39 6.79
C ASN A 73 0.12 -11.83 6.73
N LEU A 74 -0.02 -12.48 7.90
CA LEU A 74 -0.63 -13.82 8.01
C LEU A 74 -2.08 -13.83 7.51
N LEU A 75 -2.87 -12.82 7.88
CA LEU A 75 -4.28 -12.74 7.48
C LEU A 75 -4.44 -12.58 5.97
N VAL A 76 -3.68 -11.69 5.35
CA VAL A 76 -3.75 -11.45 3.89
C VAL A 76 -3.38 -12.73 3.12
N ASP A 77 -2.35 -13.45 3.57
CA ASP A 77 -1.93 -14.71 2.98
C ASP A 77 -2.98 -15.82 3.17
N ALA A 78 -3.56 -15.95 4.37
CA ALA A 78 -4.63 -16.91 4.63
C ALA A 78 -5.89 -16.63 3.77
N VAL A 79 -6.22 -15.34 3.56
CA VAL A 79 -7.33 -14.93 2.69
C VAL A 79 -7.05 -15.24 1.23
N SER A 80 -5.84 -14.96 0.74
CA SER A 80 -5.49 -15.20 -0.67
C SER A 80 -5.54 -16.69 -1.04
N GLN A 81 -5.22 -17.57 -0.09
CA GLN A 81 -5.29 -19.02 -0.25
C GLN A 81 -6.72 -19.58 -0.15
N ASN A 82 -7.65 -18.86 0.48
CA ASN A 82 -9.04 -19.32 0.64
C ASN A 82 -9.93 -18.88 -0.53
N ALA A 83 -9.86 -19.63 -1.63
CA ALA A 83 -10.63 -19.37 -2.85
C ALA A 83 -12.16 -19.30 -2.60
N SER A 84 -12.69 -20.18 -1.75
CA SER A 84 -14.12 -20.17 -1.40
C SER A 84 -14.54 -18.89 -0.68
N PHE A 85 -13.70 -18.40 0.23
CA PHE A 85 -13.96 -17.16 0.94
C PHE A 85 -13.96 -15.96 -0.02
N LEU A 86 -12.96 -15.85 -0.91
CA LEU A 86 -12.91 -14.79 -1.92
C LEU A 86 -14.13 -14.82 -2.84
N GLU A 87 -14.51 -16.01 -3.33
CA GLU A 87 -15.68 -16.18 -4.20
C GLU A 87 -16.98 -15.77 -3.52
N GLN A 88 -17.23 -16.26 -2.31
CA GLN A 88 -18.43 -15.91 -1.56
C GLN A 88 -18.49 -14.41 -1.26
N THR A 89 -17.39 -13.86 -0.76
CA THR A 89 -17.27 -12.45 -0.35
C THR A 89 -17.49 -11.48 -1.51
N LEU A 90 -16.97 -11.81 -2.70
CA LEU A 90 -17.01 -10.92 -3.86
C LEU A 90 -18.16 -11.23 -4.83
N SER A 91 -18.97 -12.26 -4.57
CA SER A 91 -20.03 -12.74 -5.48
C SER A 91 -21.06 -11.69 -5.88
N SER A 92 -21.43 -10.77 -4.98
CA SER A 92 -22.30 -9.63 -5.29
C SER A 92 -21.55 -8.52 -6.00
N THR A 93 -20.30 -8.26 -5.59
CA THR A 93 -19.42 -7.22 -6.13
C THR A 93 -19.12 -7.44 -7.61
N ILE A 94 -18.74 -8.66 -8.02
CA ILE A 94 -18.40 -8.96 -9.41
C ILE A 94 -19.58 -8.83 -10.39
N LYS A 95 -20.82 -8.80 -9.89
CA LYS A 95 -22.02 -8.55 -10.71
C LYS A 95 -22.27 -7.05 -10.96
N ARG A 96 -21.61 -6.18 -10.21
CA ARG A 96 -21.84 -4.72 -10.20
C ARG A 96 -20.60 -3.92 -10.57
N ASP A 97 -19.40 -4.42 -10.27
CA ASP A 97 -18.13 -3.79 -10.60
C ASP A 97 -17.34 -4.62 -11.61
N ASN A 98 -17.23 -4.11 -12.84
CA ASN A 98 -16.52 -4.78 -13.94
C ASN A 98 -15.02 -4.96 -13.66
N PHE A 99 -14.40 -4.02 -12.94
CA PHE A 99 -12.98 -4.10 -12.63
C PHE A 99 -12.68 -5.29 -11.71
N THR A 100 -13.38 -5.40 -10.58
CA THR A 100 -13.27 -6.54 -9.68
C THR A 100 -13.69 -7.84 -10.38
N ALA A 101 -14.71 -7.81 -11.25
CA ALA A 101 -15.11 -8.97 -12.03
C ALA A 101 -13.98 -9.51 -12.92
N ARG A 102 -13.23 -8.64 -13.60
CA ARG A 102 -12.09 -9.05 -14.43
C ARG A 102 -10.90 -9.55 -13.62
N LEU A 103 -10.60 -8.92 -12.48
CA LEU A 103 -9.58 -9.44 -11.55
C LEU A 103 -9.97 -10.85 -11.06
N PHE A 104 -11.24 -11.03 -10.70
CA PHE A 104 -11.77 -12.31 -10.23
C PHE A 104 -11.81 -13.37 -11.34
N ASP A 105 -12.07 -12.98 -12.59
CA ASP A 105 -12.01 -13.89 -13.73
C ASP A 105 -10.58 -14.41 -13.96
N ILE A 106 -9.56 -13.56 -13.89
CA ILE A 106 -8.16 -13.99 -13.94
C ILE A 106 -7.86 -14.99 -12.80
N HIS A 107 -8.31 -14.69 -11.58
CA HIS A 107 -8.17 -15.61 -10.45
C HIS A 107 -8.80 -16.98 -10.73
N LYS A 108 -10.03 -17.02 -11.27
CA LYS A 108 -10.70 -18.27 -11.65
C LYS A 108 -9.95 -19.03 -12.75
N GLN A 109 -9.45 -18.34 -13.78
CA GLN A 109 -8.68 -18.96 -14.85
C GLN A 109 -7.38 -19.59 -14.34
N VAL A 110 -6.64 -18.87 -13.50
CA VAL A 110 -5.38 -19.35 -12.90
C VAL A 110 -5.62 -20.55 -12.00
N LEU A 111 -6.68 -20.55 -11.18
CA LEU A 111 -7.05 -21.71 -10.37
C LEU A 111 -7.43 -22.92 -11.23
N LYS A 112 -8.16 -22.70 -12.32
CA LYS A 112 -8.58 -23.77 -13.24
C LYS A 112 -7.39 -24.39 -13.97
N GLU A 113 -6.43 -23.59 -14.40
CA GLU A 113 -5.21 -24.07 -15.06
C GLU A 113 -4.21 -24.69 -14.07
N GLY A 114 -4.32 -24.33 -12.79
CA GLY A 114 -3.38 -24.70 -11.74
C GLY A 114 -2.26 -23.65 -11.61
N ILE A 115 -2.03 -23.20 -10.37
CA ILE A 115 -1.06 -22.14 -10.05
C ILE A 115 0.36 -22.61 -10.42
N ALA A 116 1.04 -21.84 -11.28
CA ALA A 116 2.40 -22.16 -11.74
C ALA A 116 3.49 -21.75 -10.74
N GLN A 117 3.31 -20.63 -10.06
CA GLN A 117 4.27 -20.11 -9.10
C GLN A 117 4.32 -20.98 -7.85
N THR A 118 5.51 -21.15 -7.30
CA THR A 118 5.76 -21.93 -6.08
C THR A 118 6.24 -21.06 -4.91
N VAL A 119 6.50 -19.79 -5.17
CA VAL A 119 6.94 -18.79 -4.18
C VAL A 119 5.96 -17.62 -4.26
N PHE A 120 5.60 -17.09 -3.10
CA PHE A 120 4.61 -16.03 -2.94
C PHE A 120 5.22 -14.89 -2.12
N LEU A 121 4.86 -13.64 -2.47
CA LEU A 121 5.39 -12.44 -1.82
C LEU A 121 4.30 -11.37 -1.72
N GLY A 122 4.12 -10.82 -0.52
CA GLY A 122 3.30 -9.63 -0.29
C GLY A 122 4.15 -8.44 0.16
N LEU A 123 4.11 -7.34 -0.59
CA LEU A 123 4.61 -6.04 -0.15
C LEU A 123 3.41 -5.12 0.10
N ASN A 124 2.96 -5.05 1.35
CA ASN A 124 1.73 -4.36 1.73
C ASN A 124 1.97 -3.17 2.67
N ARG A 125 0.97 -2.30 2.80
CA ARG A 125 0.95 -1.21 3.78
C ARG A 125 -0.41 -1.15 4.46
N SER A 126 -0.43 -1.28 5.78
CA SER A 126 -1.64 -1.07 6.58
C SER A 126 -1.69 0.38 7.03
N ASP A 127 -2.78 1.08 6.67
CA ASP A 127 -2.96 2.50 6.93
C ASP A 127 -3.93 2.70 8.11
N TYR A 128 -3.59 3.59 9.04
CA TYR A 128 -4.34 3.83 10.27
C TYR A 128 -4.62 5.31 10.52
N MET A 129 -5.69 5.58 11.28
CA MET A 129 -5.93 6.86 11.93
C MET A 129 -6.14 6.67 13.44
N PHE A 130 -5.96 7.75 14.19
CA PHE A 130 -6.23 7.77 15.63
C PHE A 130 -7.67 8.26 15.86
N GLN A 131 -8.52 7.36 16.34
CA GLN A 131 -9.86 7.74 16.79
C GLN A 131 -9.74 8.35 18.18
N HIS A 132 -10.26 9.57 18.35
CA HIS A 132 -10.44 10.17 19.67
C HIS A 132 -11.79 9.77 20.24
N ASN A 133 -11.77 9.11 21.39
CA ASN A 133 -12.96 8.67 22.10
C ASN A 133 -13.46 9.75 23.06
N ALA A 134 -14.74 9.66 23.44
CA ALA A 134 -15.38 10.61 24.34
C ALA A 134 -14.75 10.65 25.75
N ASP A 135 -14.11 9.57 26.18
CA ASP A 135 -13.37 9.46 27.43
C ASP A 135 -11.97 10.08 27.39
N GLY A 136 -11.59 10.69 26.26
CA GLY A 136 -10.28 11.30 26.03
C GLY A 136 -9.19 10.31 25.61
N SER A 137 -9.47 9.01 25.54
CA SER A 137 -8.54 8.01 25.01
C SER A 137 -8.43 8.09 23.49
N SER A 138 -7.29 7.65 22.95
CA SER A 138 -7.10 7.48 21.51
C SER A 138 -6.94 6.01 21.17
N ALA A 139 -7.59 5.57 20.10
CA ALA A 139 -7.48 4.20 19.59
C ALA A 139 -6.93 4.17 18.17
N LEU A 140 -6.04 3.21 17.89
CA LEU A 140 -5.56 2.96 16.54
C LEU A 140 -6.65 2.25 15.74
N LYS A 141 -7.11 2.87 14.64
CA LYS A 141 -8.14 2.29 13.76
C LYS A 141 -7.64 2.19 12.33
N GLN A 142 -7.74 0.99 11.77
CA GLN A 142 -7.33 0.71 10.40
C GLN A 142 -8.31 1.39 9.44
N ILE A 143 -7.76 2.11 8.48
CA ILE A 143 -8.48 2.68 7.34
C ILE A 143 -8.55 1.66 6.22
N GLU A 144 -7.41 1.11 5.83
CA GLU A 144 -7.30 0.11 4.77
C GLU A 144 -6.00 -0.68 4.88
N ILE A 145 -5.93 -1.79 4.16
CA ILE A 145 -4.68 -2.46 3.83
C ILE A 145 -4.46 -2.41 2.32
N ASN A 146 -3.31 -1.89 1.92
CA ASN A 146 -2.89 -1.77 0.53
C ASN A 146 -2.03 -2.98 0.17
N THR A 147 -2.57 -3.93 -0.60
CA THR A 147 -1.86 -5.16 -0.99
C THR A 147 -1.22 -5.10 -2.38
N ILE A 148 -1.52 -4.06 -3.17
CA ILE A 148 -0.93 -3.81 -4.49
C ILE A 148 -0.33 -2.40 -4.57
N SER A 149 0.82 -2.25 -5.21
CA SER A 149 1.49 -0.96 -5.46
C SER A 149 1.61 -0.09 -4.20
N ALA A 150 1.97 -0.71 -3.07
CA ALA A 150 2.19 -0.02 -1.80
C ALA A 150 3.37 0.97 -1.92
N SER A 151 3.03 2.21 -2.27
CA SER A 151 3.99 3.26 -2.61
C SER A 151 4.59 3.97 -1.40
N PHE A 152 5.58 4.83 -1.65
CA PHE A 152 6.24 5.76 -0.74
C PHE A 152 7.24 5.16 0.25
N GLY A 153 7.50 3.85 0.19
CA GLY A 153 8.55 3.22 1.01
C GLY A 153 9.96 3.75 0.71
N GLY A 154 10.22 4.21 -0.52
CA GLY A 154 11.47 4.81 -0.94
C GLY A 154 11.63 6.27 -0.53
N LEU A 155 10.59 7.08 -0.67
CA LEU A 155 10.67 8.48 -0.24
C LEU A 155 10.61 8.62 1.29
N ALA A 156 9.85 7.75 1.98
CA ALA A 156 9.74 7.75 3.43
C ALA A 156 11.05 7.39 4.16
N SER A 157 12.04 6.81 3.47
CA SER A 157 13.37 6.58 4.04
C SER A 157 14.24 7.85 4.05
N ARG A 158 13.88 8.87 3.26
CA ARG A 158 14.66 10.09 3.03
C ARG A 158 14.17 11.28 3.86
N THR A 159 12.85 11.36 4.11
CA THR A 159 12.23 12.47 4.85
C THR A 159 12.71 12.66 6.30
N PRO A 160 13.17 11.64 7.07
CA PRO A 160 13.70 11.87 8.41
C PRO A 160 14.88 12.86 8.44
N ALA A 161 15.73 12.87 7.40
CA ALA A 161 16.85 13.81 7.32
C ALA A 161 16.38 15.26 7.15
N VAL A 162 15.29 15.48 6.41
CA VAL A 162 14.67 16.79 6.21
C VAL A 162 14.12 17.35 7.52
N HIS A 163 13.36 16.55 8.27
CA HIS A 163 12.81 17.01 9.56
C HIS A 163 13.91 17.27 10.61
N ARG A 164 14.98 16.45 10.63
CA ARG A 164 16.15 16.72 11.49
C ARG A 164 16.83 18.03 11.12
N HIS A 165 16.96 18.33 9.83
CA HIS A 165 17.51 19.60 9.35
C HIS A 165 16.74 20.80 9.86
N VAL A 166 15.41 20.83 9.63
CA VAL A 166 14.55 21.93 10.05
C VAL A 166 14.64 22.18 11.56
N LEU A 167 14.62 21.11 12.37
CA LEU A 167 14.75 21.25 13.83
C LEU A 167 16.15 21.73 14.25
N ASN A 168 17.21 21.28 13.57
CA ASN A 168 18.57 21.73 13.87
C ASN A 168 18.79 23.21 13.50
N VAL A 169 18.19 23.71 12.42
CA VAL A 169 18.21 25.15 12.07
C VAL A 169 17.62 25.98 13.22
N LEU A 170 16.57 25.49 13.88
CA LEU A 170 15.97 26.11 15.07
C LEU A 170 16.72 25.84 16.38
N SER A 171 17.91 25.23 16.33
CA SER A 171 18.64 24.76 17.52
C SER A 171 17.85 23.79 18.42
N LYS A 172 16.82 23.13 17.88
CA LYS A 172 15.98 22.13 18.55
C LYS A 172 16.57 20.72 18.43
N THR A 173 17.84 20.58 18.83
CA THR A 173 18.62 19.34 18.66
C THR A 173 18.05 18.16 19.46
N LYS A 174 17.41 18.43 20.61
CA LYS A 174 16.74 17.41 21.43
C LYS A 174 15.52 16.83 20.73
N GLU A 175 14.74 17.67 20.04
CA GLU A 175 13.61 17.24 19.22
C GLU A 175 14.09 16.52 17.94
N ALA A 176 15.15 17.02 17.30
CA ALA A 176 15.75 16.38 16.13
C ALA A 176 16.20 14.94 16.42
N ALA A 177 16.80 14.71 17.59
CA ALA A 177 17.22 13.37 18.04
C ALA A 177 16.06 12.38 18.26
N LYS A 178 14.82 12.86 18.42
CA LYS A 178 13.62 12.01 18.59
C LYS A 178 13.01 11.55 17.26
N ILE A 179 13.43 12.11 16.13
CA ILE A 179 12.96 11.65 14.83
C ILE A 179 13.51 10.25 14.57
N LEU A 180 12.61 9.29 14.38
CA LEU A 180 12.97 7.90 14.06
C LEU A 180 13.67 7.82 12.71
N SER A 181 14.74 7.03 12.63
CA SER A 181 15.24 6.55 11.34
C SER A 181 14.22 5.59 10.74
N ASN A 182 14.03 5.67 9.44
CA ASN A 182 13.09 4.81 8.72
C ASN A 182 13.75 4.35 7.42
N ASN A 183 13.68 3.07 7.08
CA ASN A 183 14.16 2.58 5.78
C ASN A 183 13.30 1.44 5.21
N PRO A 184 12.04 1.73 4.82
CA PRO A 184 11.15 0.71 4.27
C PRO A 184 11.65 0.18 2.93
N SER A 185 12.28 1.01 2.10
CA SER A 185 12.83 0.59 0.80
C SER A 185 13.79 -0.59 0.90
N LYS A 186 14.67 -0.58 1.92
CA LYS A 186 15.59 -1.70 2.16
C LYS A 186 14.86 -2.97 2.52
N GLY A 187 13.85 -2.88 3.39
CA GLY A 187 12.97 -4.00 3.72
C GLY A 187 12.31 -4.53 2.45
N LEU A 188 11.50 -3.73 1.78
CA LEU A 188 10.80 -4.08 0.53
C LEU A 188 11.71 -4.77 -0.50
N ALA A 189 12.91 -4.22 -0.73
CA ALA A 189 13.90 -4.83 -1.61
C ALA A 189 14.42 -6.19 -1.11
N MET A 190 14.60 -6.38 0.20
CA MET A 190 14.95 -7.68 0.78
C MET A 190 13.84 -8.72 0.59
N GLY A 191 12.57 -8.33 0.66
CA GLY A 191 11.45 -9.23 0.33
C GLY A 191 11.49 -9.73 -1.11
N ILE A 192 11.69 -8.81 -2.06
CA ILE A 192 11.86 -9.15 -3.49
C ILE A 192 13.11 -10.00 -3.71
N ALA A 193 14.25 -9.64 -3.09
CA ALA A 193 15.49 -10.38 -3.20
C ALA A 193 15.33 -11.81 -2.68
N LYS A 194 14.60 -12.02 -1.58
CA LYS A 194 14.36 -13.35 -1.04
C LYS A 194 13.45 -14.17 -1.96
N ALA A 195 12.42 -13.57 -2.55
CA ALA A 195 11.58 -14.23 -3.54
C ALA A 195 12.37 -14.63 -4.80
N TRP A 196 13.25 -13.75 -5.28
CA TRP A 196 14.16 -14.01 -6.39
C TRP A 196 15.15 -15.15 -6.09
N GLU A 197 15.73 -15.18 -4.88
CA GLU A 197 16.61 -16.24 -4.41
C GLU A 197 15.89 -17.60 -4.38
N LEU A 198 14.67 -17.63 -3.84
CA LEU A 198 13.84 -18.84 -3.77
C LEU A 198 13.35 -19.32 -5.15
N TYR A 199 13.20 -18.41 -6.12
CA TYR A 199 12.92 -18.78 -7.52
C TYR A 199 14.07 -19.58 -8.14
N GLY A 200 15.33 -19.22 -7.81
CA GLY A 200 16.50 -20.07 -8.04
C GLY A 200 17.17 -19.96 -9.41
N SER A 201 16.92 -18.90 -10.18
CA SER A 201 17.61 -18.65 -11.47
C SER A 201 18.51 -17.42 -11.37
N ALA A 202 19.82 -17.64 -11.36
CA ALA A 202 20.83 -16.59 -11.11
C ALA A 202 20.86 -15.47 -12.15
N ASN A 203 20.37 -15.72 -13.37
CA ASN A 203 20.34 -14.74 -14.46
C ASN A 203 18.94 -14.14 -14.69
N ALA A 204 17.94 -14.56 -13.91
CA ALA A 204 16.59 -14.06 -14.07
C ALA A 204 16.45 -12.63 -13.51
N LEU A 205 15.50 -11.88 -14.06
CA LEU A 205 15.27 -10.48 -13.72
C LEU A 205 14.09 -10.30 -12.76
N VAL A 206 14.03 -9.11 -12.16
CA VAL A 206 12.80 -8.56 -11.59
C VAL A 206 12.14 -7.68 -12.66
N LEU A 207 10.90 -7.98 -13.01
CA LEU A 207 10.07 -7.16 -13.88
C LEU A 207 9.23 -6.20 -13.03
N LEU A 208 9.50 -4.91 -13.11
CA LEU A 208 8.69 -3.87 -12.48
C LEU A 208 7.66 -3.36 -13.49
N VAL A 209 6.38 -3.64 -13.23
CA VAL A 209 5.27 -3.19 -14.08
C VAL A 209 4.87 -1.77 -13.68
N ALA A 210 5.11 -0.79 -14.55
CA ALA A 210 4.85 0.62 -14.27
C ALA A 210 4.37 1.37 -15.51
N GLN A 211 3.59 2.43 -15.29
CA GLN A 211 3.19 3.35 -16.35
C GLN A 211 4.38 4.16 -16.88
N GLU A 212 4.27 4.64 -18.12
CA GLU A 212 5.21 5.60 -18.68
C GLU A 212 5.17 6.94 -17.93
N LYS A 213 3.94 7.43 -17.71
CA LYS A 213 3.63 8.67 -17.02
C LYS A 213 3.66 8.44 -15.51
N GLU A 214 4.85 8.27 -14.96
CA GLU A 214 5.07 7.95 -13.55
C GLU A 214 5.83 9.07 -12.85
N ARG A 215 5.08 9.95 -12.17
CA ARG A 215 5.66 11.06 -11.40
C ARG A 215 6.48 10.58 -10.21
N ASN A 216 6.07 9.46 -9.61
CA ASN A 216 6.67 8.89 -8.40
C ASN A 216 7.76 7.87 -8.72
N ILE A 217 8.46 8.03 -9.85
CA ILE A 217 9.51 7.10 -10.28
C ILE A 217 10.65 6.99 -9.27
N PHE A 218 11.00 8.08 -8.56
CA PHE A 218 12.12 8.08 -7.61
C PHE A 218 11.87 7.20 -6.39
N ASP A 219 10.60 7.03 -5.99
CA ASP A 219 10.19 6.06 -4.98
C ASP A 219 10.45 4.62 -5.43
N GLN A 220 10.18 4.34 -6.71
CA GLN A 220 10.41 3.02 -7.31
C GLN A 220 11.91 2.75 -7.46
N ARG A 221 12.68 3.73 -7.93
CA ARG A 221 14.14 3.65 -8.07
C ARG A 221 14.85 3.35 -6.74
N ALA A 222 14.31 3.79 -5.61
CA ALA A 222 14.88 3.43 -4.31
C ALA A 222 14.93 1.90 -4.09
N ILE A 223 13.90 1.18 -4.51
CA ILE A 223 13.84 -0.29 -4.45
C ILE A 223 14.80 -0.90 -5.48
N GLU A 224 14.81 -0.36 -6.69
CA GLU A 224 15.69 -0.83 -7.77
C GLU A 224 17.17 -0.69 -7.38
N ASN A 225 17.56 0.41 -6.75
CA ASN A 225 18.93 0.64 -6.29
C ASN A 225 19.34 -0.35 -5.20
N GLU A 226 18.45 -0.66 -4.26
CA GLU A 226 18.69 -1.68 -3.23
C GLU A 226 18.84 -3.07 -3.84
N LEU A 227 18.03 -3.42 -4.84
CA LEU A 227 18.17 -4.69 -5.58
C LEU A 227 19.48 -4.75 -6.38
N LEU A 228 19.82 -3.66 -7.07
CA LEU A 228 21.05 -3.55 -7.85
C LEU A 228 22.31 -3.68 -6.97
N ALA A 229 22.30 -3.10 -5.76
CA ALA A 229 23.37 -3.26 -4.79
C ALA A 229 23.60 -4.73 -4.36
N ARG A 230 22.64 -5.62 -4.65
CA ARG A 230 22.70 -7.07 -4.44
C ARG A 230 22.87 -7.85 -5.74
N ASN A 231 23.20 -7.16 -6.84
CA ASN A 231 23.35 -7.70 -8.19
C ASN A 231 22.06 -8.27 -8.80
N ILE A 232 20.88 -7.90 -8.27
CA ILE A 232 19.58 -8.27 -8.82
C ILE A 232 19.12 -7.15 -9.75
N HIS A 233 18.95 -7.48 -11.03
CA HIS A 233 18.62 -6.49 -12.05
C HIS A 233 17.11 -6.34 -12.21
N VAL A 234 16.68 -5.08 -12.38
CA VAL A 234 15.28 -4.71 -12.60
C VAL A 234 15.10 -4.17 -14.02
N ILE A 235 14.08 -4.66 -14.73
CA ILE A 235 13.59 -4.03 -15.96
C ILE A 235 12.20 -3.45 -15.72
N ARG A 236 11.95 -2.27 -16.29
CA ARG A 236 10.67 -1.57 -16.18
C ARG A 236 9.89 -1.71 -17.48
N ARG A 237 8.65 -2.18 -17.41
CA ARG A 237 7.78 -2.37 -18.58
C ARG A 237 6.36 -1.94 -18.27
N ARG A 238 5.66 -1.45 -19.28
CA ARG A 238 4.21 -1.22 -19.24
C ARG A 238 3.48 -2.52 -19.57
N PHE A 239 2.19 -2.57 -19.31
CA PHE A 239 1.38 -3.73 -19.74
C PHE A 239 1.43 -3.92 -21.26
N GLU A 240 1.45 -2.84 -22.03
CA GLU A 240 1.53 -2.87 -23.49
C GLU A 240 2.84 -3.54 -23.97
N ASP A 241 3.96 -3.24 -23.31
CA ASP A 241 5.25 -3.86 -23.66
C ASP A 241 5.25 -5.37 -23.33
N ILE A 242 4.52 -5.77 -22.29
CA ILE A 242 4.33 -7.17 -21.89
C ILE A 242 3.42 -7.89 -22.89
N SER A 243 2.35 -7.25 -23.36
CA SER A 243 1.50 -7.79 -24.41
C SER A 243 2.27 -8.03 -25.71
N GLU A 244 3.19 -7.12 -26.06
CA GLU A 244 3.96 -7.21 -27.31
C GLU A 244 5.11 -8.21 -27.23
N LYS A 245 5.83 -8.27 -26.09
CA LYS A 245 7.13 -8.96 -26.00
C LYS A 245 7.21 -10.02 -24.90
N GLY A 246 6.19 -10.13 -24.08
CA GLY A 246 6.10 -11.13 -23.03
C GLY A 246 5.69 -12.49 -23.59
N SER A 247 6.32 -13.55 -23.11
CA SER A 247 5.96 -14.91 -23.50
C SER A 247 6.18 -15.90 -22.35
N LEU A 248 5.51 -17.05 -22.47
CA LEU A 248 5.71 -18.19 -21.58
C LEU A 248 6.35 -19.34 -22.36
N ASP A 249 7.30 -20.04 -21.77
CA ASP A 249 7.78 -21.32 -22.29
C ASP A 249 6.87 -22.49 -21.90
N GLN A 250 7.29 -23.71 -22.20
CA GLN A 250 6.54 -24.94 -21.91
C GLN A 250 6.35 -25.18 -20.40
N ASP A 251 7.28 -24.72 -19.57
CA ASP A 251 7.23 -24.80 -18.10
C ASP A 251 6.54 -23.58 -17.47
N ARG A 252 5.93 -22.72 -18.29
CA ARG A 252 5.32 -21.44 -17.93
C ARG A 252 6.29 -20.46 -17.28
N LYS A 253 7.60 -20.56 -17.54
CA LYS A 253 8.56 -19.51 -17.17
C LYS A 253 8.29 -18.28 -18.01
N LEU A 254 8.32 -17.12 -17.35
CA LEU A 254 8.08 -15.83 -18.01
C LEU A 254 9.36 -15.34 -18.66
N PHE A 255 9.28 -14.93 -19.92
CA PHE A 255 10.34 -14.25 -20.62
C PHE A 255 9.88 -12.86 -21.05
N MET A 256 10.74 -11.86 -20.84
CA MET A 256 10.59 -10.51 -21.37
C MET A 256 11.84 -10.17 -22.17
N ASP A 257 11.68 -9.81 -23.44
CA ASP A 257 12.80 -9.51 -24.35
C ASP A 257 13.85 -10.64 -24.40
N GLY A 258 13.39 -11.90 -24.30
CA GLY A 258 14.25 -13.09 -24.29
C GLY A 258 14.96 -13.37 -22.95
N GLN A 259 14.70 -12.58 -21.90
CA GLN A 259 15.29 -12.77 -20.58
C GLN A 259 14.26 -13.34 -19.59
N GLU A 260 14.65 -14.37 -18.84
CA GLU A 260 13.80 -15.02 -17.83
C GLU A 260 13.47 -14.03 -16.70
N VAL A 261 12.22 -14.03 -16.25
CA VAL A 261 11.74 -13.19 -15.15
C VAL A 261 11.41 -14.07 -13.95
N ALA A 262 12.04 -13.76 -12.82
CA ALA A 262 11.82 -14.47 -11.55
C ALA A 262 10.71 -13.81 -10.72
N VAL A 263 10.62 -12.48 -10.72
CA VAL A 263 9.65 -11.73 -9.89
C VAL A 263 8.98 -10.65 -10.74
N VAL A 264 7.67 -10.52 -10.62
CA VAL A 264 6.85 -9.45 -11.20
C VAL A 264 6.38 -8.53 -10.07
N TYR A 265 6.88 -7.31 -10.03
CA TYR A 265 6.54 -6.31 -9.03
C TYR A 265 5.61 -5.25 -9.63
N PHE A 266 4.35 -5.22 -9.17
CA PHE A 266 3.35 -4.29 -9.70
C PHE A 266 3.43 -2.92 -9.04
N ARG A 267 3.72 -1.90 -9.85
CA ARG A 267 3.52 -0.48 -9.56
C ARG A 267 2.39 0.14 -10.39
N ASP A 268 1.66 -0.70 -11.11
CA ASP A 268 0.53 -0.39 -11.98
C ASP A 268 -0.55 -1.48 -11.85
N GLY A 269 -1.73 -1.27 -12.46
CA GLY A 269 -2.77 -2.30 -12.56
C GLY A 269 -3.71 -2.43 -11.35
N TYR A 270 -3.91 -1.34 -10.61
CA TYR A 270 -4.78 -1.26 -9.43
C TYR A 270 -6.01 -0.35 -9.61
N ILE A 271 -6.14 0.34 -10.75
CA ILE A 271 -7.36 1.08 -11.12
C ILE A 271 -7.82 0.73 -12.56
N PRO A 272 -9.12 0.91 -12.88
CA PRO A 272 -9.67 0.49 -14.18
C PRO A 272 -9.02 1.18 -15.38
N SER A 273 -8.65 2.46 -15.26
CA SER A 273 -8.09 3.24 -16.37
C SER A 273 -6.69 2.79 -16.82
N GLN A 274 -6.06 1.87 -16.07
CA GLN A 274 -4.76 1.27 -16.42
C GLN A 274 -4.91 0.05 -17.33
N TYR A 275 -6.14 -0.38 -17.62
CA TYR A 275 -6.40 -1.58 -18.41
C TYR A 275 -7.12 -1.30 -19.72
N SER A 276 -6.39 -1.45 -20.82
CA SER A 276 -6.96 -1.80 -22.12
C SER A 276 -7.33 -3.29 -22.17
N LEU A 277 -7.95 -3.75 -23.27
CA LEU A 277 -8.20 -5.20 -23.47
C LEU A 277 -6.89 -6.00 -23.50
N GLN A 278 -5.85 -5.48 -24.17
CA GLN A 278 -4.53 -6.10 -24.25
C GLN A 278 -3.83 -6.12 -22.89
N ASN A 279 -4.03 -5.10 -22.06
CA ASN A 279 -3.44 -5.04 -20.72
C ASN A 279 -4.05 -6.12 -19.80
N TRP A 280 -5.34 -6.47 -20.00
CA TRP A 280 -5.95 -7.61 -19.32
C TRP A 280 -5.31 -8.94 -19.74
N GLU A 281 -5.02 -9.11 -21.03
CA GLU A 281 -4.32 -10.30 -21.55
C GLU A 281 -2.89 -10.39 -21.02
N ALA A 282 -2.15 -9.28 -20.97
CA ALA A 282 -0.83 -9.23 -20.33
C ALA A 282 -0.90 -9.56 -18.84
N ARG A 283 -1.89 -9.02 -18.11
CA ARG A 283 -2.06 -9.37 -16.69
C ARG A 283 -2.33 -10.86 -16.51
N LEU A 284 -3.18 -11.46 -17.34
CA LEU A 284 -3.42 -12.90 -17.32
C LEU A 284 -2.14 -13.70 -17.66
N LEU A 285 -1.37 -13.29 -18.68
CA LEU A 285 -0.08 -13.89 -19.04
C LEU A 285 0.87 -13.94 -17.84
N LEU A 286 1.02 -12.81 -17.13
CA LEU A 286 1.85 -12.72 -15.93
C LEU A 286 1.38 -13.67 -14.84
N GLU A 287 0.07 -13.69 -14.53
CA GLU A 287 -0.49 -14.50 -13.45
C GLU A 287 -0.39 -16.01 -13.72
N ARG A 288 -0.50 -16.41 -14.99
CA ARG A 288 -0.29 -17.80 -15.44
C ARG A 288 1.16 -18.26 -15.36
N SER A 289 2.11 -17.34 -15.28
CA SER A 289 3.54 -17.64 -15.26
C SER A 289 4.01 -18.20 -13.91
N ARG A 290 5.14 -18.90 -13.93
CA ARG A 290 5.87 -19.40 -12.75
C ARG A 290 6.58 -18.29 -11.96
N ALA A 291 6.76 -17.10 -12.54
CA ALA A 291 7.36 -15.97 -11.83
C ALA A 291 6.57 -15.65 -10.55
N VAL A 292 7.25 -15.16 -9.52
CA VAL A 292 6.63 -14.71 -8.27
C VAL A 292 5.91 -13.39 -8.54
N LYS A 293 4.62 -13.31 -8.24
CA LYS A 293 3.89 -12.05 -8.36
C LYS A 293 3.88 -11.31 -7.02
N CYS A 294 4.05 -10.00 -7.08
CA CYS A 294 4.01 -9.11 -5.92
C CYS A 294 3.06 -7.93 -6.19
N PRO A 295 1.76 -8.05 -5.85
CA PRO A 295 1.08 -9.27 -5.38
C PRO A 295 0.62 -10.17 -6.54
N ASP A 296 0.32 -11.43 -6.25
CA ASP A 296 -0.55 -12.23 -7.13
C ASP A 296 -2.01 -11.74 -7.11
N ILE A 297 -2.80 -12.22 -8.07
CA ILE A 297 -4.19 -11.78 -8.25
C ILE A 297 -5.07 -12.03 -7.02
N ALA A 298 -4.86 -13.13 -6.28
CA ALA A 298 -5.66 -13.45 -5.10
C ALA A 298 -5.33 -12.50 -3.93
N THR A 299 -4.05 -12.18 -3.76
CA THR A 299 -3.55 -11.22 -2.78
C THR A 299 -4.00 -9.79 -3.11
N GLN A 300 -4.12 -9.44 -4.40
CA GLN A 300 -4.77 -8.18 -4.79
C GLN A 300 -6.26 -8.16 -4.40
N LEU A 301 -7.00 -9.25 -4.64
CA LEU A 301 -8.42 -9.37 -4.25
C LEU A 301 -8.60 -9.31 -2.73
N ALA A 302 -7.66 -9.87 -1.96
CA ALA A 302 -7.64 -9.79 -0.49
C ALA A 302 -7.56 -8.34 0.04
N GLY A 303 -6.97 -7.42 -0.73
CA GLY A 303 -6.90 -5.99 -0.39
C GLY A 303 -8.15 -5.17 -0.74
N THR A 304 -9.20 -5.80 -1.28
CA THR A 304 -10.43 -5.08 -1.60
C THR A 304 -11.16 -4.62 -0.35
N LYS A 305 -11.82 -3.47 -0.42
CA LYS A 305 -12.62 -2.92 0.69
C LYS A 305 -13.77 -3.84 1.10
N LYS A 306 -14.30 -4.61 0.14
CA LYS A 306 -15.32 -5.62 0.43
C LYS A 306 -14.79 -6.75 1.30
N VAL A 307 -13.58 -7.25 1.02
CA VAL A 307 -12.91 -8.23 1.87
C VAL A 307 -12.61 -7.66 3.25
N GLN A 308 -12.05 -6.45 3.34
CA GLN A 308 -11.82 -5.77 4.62
C GLN A 308 -13.09 -5.68 5.47
N GLN A 309 -14.22 -5.33 4.85
CA GLN A 309 -15.52 -5.32 5.54
C GLN A 309 -15.93 -6.71 6.01
N GLU A 310 -15.78 -7.74 5.18
CA GLU A 310 -16.21 -9.10 5.53
C GLU A 310 -15.37 -9.70 6.68
N LEU A 311 -14.07 -9.38 6.71
CA LEU A 311 -13.15 -9.76 7.80
C LEU A 311 -13.57 -9.22 9.17
N SER A 312 -14.33 -8.12 9.21
CA SER A 312 -14.81 -7.53 10.47
C SER A 312 -16.00 -8.27 11.09
N ARG A 313 -16.63 -9.21 10.38
CA ARG A 313 -17.74 -10.00 10.92
C ARG A 313 -17.26 -10.95 12.01
N VAL A 314 -18.13 -11.18 12.99
CA VAL A 314 -17.89 -12.10 14.10
C VAL A 314 -17.58 -13.50 13.56
N GLY A 315 -16.49 -14.11 14.03
CA GLY A 315 -16.08 -15.47 13.67
C GLY A 315 -15.23 -15.59 12.40
N VAL A 316 -15.17 -14.57 11.54
CA VAL A 316 -14.45 -14.67 10.25
C VAL A 316 -12.93 -14.73 10.47
N LEU A 317 -12.38 -13.88 11.35
CA LEU A 317 -10.96 -13.93 11.69
C LEU A 317 -10.55 -15.28 12.31
N GLU A 318 -11.41 -15.85 13.16
CA GLU A 318 -11.16 -17.15 13.80
C GLU A 318 -11.13 -18.31 12.79
N VAL A 319 -11.95 -18.24 11.74
CA VAL A 319 -11.94 -19.23 10.65
C VAL A 319 -10.66 -19.12 9.80
N LEU A 320 -10.17 -17.90 9.56
CA LEU A 320 -8.99 -17.66 8.74
C LEU A 320 -7.67 -17.85 9.49
N LEU A 321 -7.66 -17.60 10.80
CA LEU A 321 -6.50 -17.75 11.69
C LEU A 321 -6.83 -18.71 12.85
N PRO A 322 -7.09 -20.00 12.55
CA PRO A 322 -7.48 -20.97 13.56
C PRO A 322 -6.36 -21.15 14.60
N GLY A 323 -6.73 -21.19 15.88
CA GLY A 323 -5.78 -21.39 16.99
C GLY A 323 -4.92 -20.18 17.33
N GLN A 324 -5.19 -18.99 16.79
CA GLN A 324 -4.39 -17.78 17.01
C GLN A 324 -5.19 -16.65 17.70
N PRO A 325 -5.74 -16.88 18.92
CA PRO A 325 -6.65 -15.93 19.56
C PRO A 325 -6.00 -14.57 19.85
N GLU A 326 -4.70 -14.52 20.13
CA GLU A 326 -4.00 -13.27 20.40
C GLU A 326 -3.84 -12.40 19.14
N ALA A 327 -3.49 -13.01 17.99
CA ALA A 327 -3.43 -12.32 16.71
C ALA A 327 -4.81 -11.79 16.31
N VAL A 328 -5.85 -12.62 16.46
CA VAL A 328 -7.24 -12.23 16.23
C VAL A 328 -7.65 -11.04 17.11
N ALA A 329 -7.27 -11.05 18.39
CA ALA A 329 -7.56 -9.94 19.31
C ALA A 329 -6.86 -8.64 18.90
N ARG A 330 -5.57 -8.70 18.52
CA ARG A 330 -4.80 -7.55 18.05
C ARG A 330 -5.37 -6.96 16.76
N LEU A 331 -5.69 -7.81 15.78
CA LEU A 331 -6.35 -7.41 14.53
C LEU A 331 -7.69 -6.71 14.81
N ARG A 332 -8.56 -7.38 15.56
CA ARG A 332 -9.91 -6.88 15.89
C ARG A 332 -9.89 -5.55 16.63
N ALA A 333 -8.92 -5.32 17.51
CA ALA A 333 -8.76 -4.04 18.21
C ALA A 333 -8.60 -2.85 17.24
N THR A 334 -8.02 -3.09 16.06
CA THR A 334 -7.82 -2.06 15.03
C THR A 334 -9.05 -1.83 14.14
N PHE A 335 -10.05 -2.71 14.15
CA PHE A 335 -11.20 -2.55 13.27
C PHE A 335 -12.11 -1.40 13.72
N ALA A 336 -12.54 -0.60 12.74
CA ALA A 336 -13.63 0.36 12.87
C ALA A 336 -14.97 -0.32 12.51
N GLY A 337 -16.08 0.43 12.59
CA GLY A 337 -17.37 -0.06 12.10
C GLY A 337 -17.35 -0.20 10.57
N LEU A 338 -17.49 -1.43 10.08
CA LEU A 338 -17.50 -1.77 8.65
C LEU A 338 -18.78 -2.53 8.32
N TYR A 339 -19.54 -2.05 7.33
CA TYR A 339 -20.89 -2.53 7.05
C TYR A 339 -21.08 -2.85 5.56
N SER A 340 -21.82 -3.91 5.27
CA SER A 340 -22.22 -4.23 3.90
C SER A 340 -23.51 -3.48 3.52
N LEU A 341 -23.62 -3.14 2.22
CA LEU A 341 -24.86 -2.64 1.60
C LEU A 341 -25.55 -3.71 0.73
N ASP A 342 -25.12 -4.97 0.83
CA ASP A 342 -25.77 -6.06 0.12
C ASP A 342 -27.20 -6.25 0.65
N MET A 343 -28.17 -6.38 -0.25
CA MET A 343 -29.56 -6.63 0.12
C MET A 343 -29.70 -8.04 0.71
N VAL A 344 -29.94 -8.13 2.02
CA VAL A 344 -30.31 -9.39 2.67
C VAL A 344 -31.75 -9.73 2.25
N ARG A 345 -31.93 -10.69 1.35
CA ARG A 345 -33.27 -11.23 1.07
C ARG A 345 -33.68 -12.11 2.26
N GLY A 346 -34.67 -11.68 3.04
CA GLY A 346 -35.41 -12.57 3.94
C GLY A 346 -35.36 -12.30 5.45
N GLN A 347 -34.92 -11.13 5.93
CA GLN A 347 -35.23 -10.73 7.31
C GLN A 347 -36.30 -9.63 7.32
N PRO A 348 -37.43 -9.80 8.04
CA PRO A 348 -38.26 -8.65 8.40
C PRO A 348 -37.43 -7.74 9.29
N SER A 349 -37.49 -6.44 9.03
CA SER A 349 -36.82 -5.39 9.80
C SER A 349 -37.20 -5.50 11.28
N SER A 350 -36.34 -6.09 12.10
CA SER A 350 -36.45 -6.02 13.55
C SER A 350 -35.52 -4.92 14.09
N SER A 351 -36.15 -3.89 14.64
CA SER A 351 -35.65 -2.88 15.57
C SER A 351 -34.51 -1.95 15.13
N THR A 352 -34.82 -0.99 14.25
CA THR A 352 -34.37 0.39 14.43
C THR A 352 -35.20 1.04 15.54
N THR A 353 -34.82 0.79 16.80
CA THR A 353 -35.26 1.61 17.95
C THR A 353 -34.05 2.29 18.53
N GLY A 354 -33.89 3.58 18.19
CA GLY A 354 -32.78 4.41 18.67
C GLY A 354 -32.42 5.60 17.80
N LEU A 355 -33.32 6.10 16.95
CA LEU A 355 -33.22 7.43 16.34
C LEU A 355 -34.29 8.31 16.99
N VAL A 356 -33.97 8.86 18.16
CA VAL A 356 -34.73 9.96 18.73
C VAL A 356 -34.17 11.26 18.16
N SER A 357 -35.00 11.85 17.31
CA SER A 357 -35.11 13.26 16.91
C SER A 357 -34.11 14.26 17.53
N GLY A 358 -33.28 14.83 16.66
CA GLY A 358 -32.58 16.09 16.85
C GLY A 358 -32.31 16.72 15.50
N ALA A 359 -33.36 17.03 14.74
CA ALA A 359 -33.26 17.74 13.48
C ALA A 359 -32.92 19.22 13.75
N GLN A 360 -31.74 19.65 13.34
CA GLN A 360 -31.49 21.02 12.90
C GLN A 360 -30.85 20.98 11.50
N SER A 361 -31.38 21.85 10.65
CA SER A 361 -31.26 22.00 9.20
C SER A 361 -29.85 22.05 8.59
N PRO A 362 -29.72 21.86 7.26
CA PRO A 362 -28.47 21.55 6.59
C PRO A 362 -27.62 22.82 6.38
N MET A 363 -26.38 22.82 6.89
CA MET A 363 -25.35 23.75 6.43
C MET A 363 -24.61 23.14 5.25
N CYS A 364 -24.52 23.92 4.18
CA CYS A 364 -23.68 23.67 3.01
C CYS A 364 -22.25 23.30 3.43
N TRP A 365 -21.79 22.13 3.00
CA TRP A 365 -20.39 21.73 3.16
C TRP A 365 -19.55 22.39 2.07
N GLY A 366 -19.00 23.56 2.42
CA GLY A 366 -17.87 24.17 1.72
C GLY A 366 -16.60 23.32 1.88
N SER A 367 -15.65 23.52 0.97
CA SER A 367 -14.38 22.81 0.88
C SER A 367 -13.58 22.85 2.19
N TRP A 368 -13.28 21.68 2.75
CA TRP A 368 -12.33 21.55 3.86
C TRP A 368 -10.99 21.04 3.36
N ASN A 369 -9.98 21.92 3.39
CA ASN A 369 -8.57 21.56 3.30
C ASN A 369 -8.16 20.83 4.59
N CYS A 370 -8.15 19.50 4.58
CA CYS A 370 -7.55 18.71 5.65
C CYS A 370 -6.09 18.40 5.34
N GLN A 371 -5.19 18.83 6.23
CA GLN A 371 -3.78 18.42 6.25
C GLN A 371 -3.69 16.95 6.65
N TRP A 372 -3.08 16.13 5.79
CA TRP A 372 -2.99 14.68 5.93
C TRP A 372 -1.73 14.29 6.72
N ALA A 373 -1.88 13.51 7.80
CA ALA A 373 -0.80 12.70 8.36
C ALA A 373 -1.06 11.23 7.97
N ARG A 374 -0.41 10.75 6.90
CA ARG A 374 -0.41 9.32 6.55
C ARG A 374 0.64 8.61 7.40
N LEU A 375 0.19 7.74 8.30
CA LEU A 375 1.05 6.78 8.98
C LEU A 375 1.15 5.53 8.13
N GLY A 376 2.10 5.53 7.20
CA GLY A 376 2.51 4.34 6.47
C GLY A 376 3.65 3.65 7.21
N SER A 377 3.34 2.66 8.05
CA SER A 377 4.36 1.70 8.48
C SER A 377 4.41 0.60 7.43
N LEU A 378 5.49 0.57 6.66
CA LEU A 378 5.87 -0.56 5.80
C LEU A 378 6.97 -1.29 6.55
N MET A 379 6.60 -2.37 7.24
CA MET A 379 7.57 -3.30 7.84
C MET A 379 7.31 -4.68 7.26
N LEU A 380 8.38 -5.32 6.79
CA LEU A 380 8.43 -6.73 6.44
C LEU A 380 8.61 -7.58 7.69
#